data_AF-A0A820MPR0-F1
#
_entry.id   AF-A0A820MPR0-F1
#
_cell.length_a   1.000
_cell.length_b   1.000
_cell.length_c   1.000
_cell.angle_alpha   90.00
_cell.angle_beta   90.00
_cell.angle_gamma   90.00
#
_symmetry.space_group_name_H-M   'P 1'
#
loop_
_entity.id
_entity.type
_entity.pdbx_description
1 polymer ?
#
loop_
_entity_poly.entity_id
_entity_poly.type
_entity_poly.pdbx_seq_one_letter_code
_entity_poly.pdbx_strand_id
1 'polypeptide(L)' 'MARLLKHIFKDRLLTEPLVENFKTLPSPEQLKYKVLIRSRCHSKGKTMADPKSDRSNDETEPNP' A
#
# COMPACT_ATOMS: atom_id res chain seq x y z
N MET A 1 6.39 16.78 2.79
CA MET A 1 6.96 15.42 2.86
C MET A 1 7.36 14.83 1.51
N ALA A 2 6.52 14.86 0.46
CA ALA A 2 6.86 14.23 -0.83
C ALA A 2 8.22 14.65 -1.43
N ARG A 3 8.54 15.96 -1.44
CA ARG A 3 9.85 16.48 -1.91
C ARG A 3 11.03 15.94 -1.10
N LEU A 4 10.86 15.84 0.22
CA LEU A 4 11.88 15.33 1.13
C LEU A 4 12.14 13.84 0.88
N LEU A 5 11.08 13.04 0.73
CA LEU A 5 11.19 11.61 0.43
C LEU A 5 11.93 11.37 -0.90
N LYS A 6 11.60 12.15 -1.93
CA LYS A 6 12.32 12.10 -3.22
C LYS A 6 13.79 12.47 -3.06
N HIS A 7 14.12 13.47 -2.24
CA HIS A 7 15.50 13.89 -2.01
C HIS A 7 16.33 12.86 -1.23
N ILE A 8 15.75 12.25 -0.20
CA ILE A 8 16.42 11.26 0.66
C ILE A 8 16.59 9.93 -0.08
N PHE A 9 15.53 9.41 -0.67
CA PHE A 9 15.53 8.06 -1.25
C PHE A 9 15.93 8.04 -2.73
N LYS A 10 15.90 9.19 -3.44
CA LYS A 10 16.28 9.34 -4.85
C LYS A 10 15.68 8.19 -5.69
N ASP A 11 16.52 7.44 -6.39
CA ASP A 11 16.12 6.37 -7.32
C ASP A 11 15.70 5.07 -6.62
N ARG A 12 15.89 4.99 -5.29
CA ARG A 12 15.39 3.88 -4.48
C ARG A 12 13.89 4.01 -4.22
N LEU A 13 13.34 5.22 -4.30
CA LEU A 13 11.91 5.41 -4.13
C LEU A 13 11.17 4.91 -5.36
N LEU A 14 10.26 3.94 -5.18
CA LEU A 14 9.44 3.48 -6.29
C LEU A 14 8.32 4.49 -6.55
N THR A 15 8.47 5.29 -7.61
CA THR A 15 7.49 6.32 -8.01
C THR A 15 6.65 5.93 -9.22
N GLU A 16 7.03 4.86 -9.91
CA GLU A 16 6.39 4.35 -11.13
C GLU A 16 6.11 2.85 -11.00
N PRO A 17 5.05 2.33 -11.64
CA PRO A 17 4.74 0.91 -11.62
C PRO A 17 5.83 0.11 -12.34
N LEU A 18 6.21 -1.03 -11.74
CA LEU A 18 7.26 -1.90 -12.29
C LEU A 18 6.75 -2.81 -13.43
N VAL A 19 5.44 -3.08 -13.44
CA VAL A 19 4.78 -3.98 -14.39
C VAL A 19 3.45 -3.34 -14.81
N GLU A 20 3.14 -3.36 -16.11
CA GLU A 20 1.89 -2.81 -16.66
C GLU A 20 0.66 -3.68 -16.33
N ASN A 21 0.89 -4.97 -16.07
CA ASN A 21 -0.13 -5.94 -15.73
C ASN A 21 -0.36 -5.99 -14.21
N PHE A 22 -1.34 -5.26 -13.72
CA PHE A 22 -1.71 -5.16 -12.30
C PHE A 22 -2.41 -6.40 -11.70
N LYS A 23 -2.26 -7.59 -12.31
CA LYS A 23 -2.94 -8.81 -11.85
C LYS A 23 -2.28 -9.41 -10.61
N THR A 24 -0.99 -9.20 -10.43
CA THR A 24 -0.22 -9.76 -9.32
C THR A 24 0.77 -8.73 -8.78
N LEU A 25 1.12 -8.88 -7.50
CA LEU A 25 2.19 -8.08 -6.90
C LEU A 25 3.55 -8.54 -7.44
N PRO A 26 4.52 -7.61 -7.58
CA PRO A 26 5.89 -7.98 -7.93
C PRO A 26 6.52 -8.84 -6.82
N SER A 27 7.45 -9.70 -7.20
CA SER A 27 8.19 -10.54 -6.25
C SER A 27 9.12 -9.68 -5.37
N PRO A 28 9.53 -10.19 -4.19
CA PRO A 28 10.49 -9.50 -3.34
C PRO A 28 11.82 -9.19 -4.04
N GLU A 29 12.24 -10.08 -4.95
CA GLU A 29 13.47 -9.92 -5.73
C GLU A 29 13.35 -8.77 -6.73
N GLN A 30 12.19 -8.61 -7.36
CA GLN A 30 11.91 -7.47 -8.25
C GLN A 30 11.90 -6.12 -7.51
N LEU A 31 11.61 -6.14 -6.20
CA LEU A 31 11.60 -4.96 -5.33
C LEU A 31 12.90 -4.75 -4.55
N LYS A 32 13.96 -5.51 -4.85
CA LYS A 32 15.21 -5.43 -4.09
C LYS A 32 15.78 -4.00 -4.12
N TYR A 33 16.15 -3.50 -2.94
CA TYR A 33 16.64 -2.13 -2.72
C TYR A 33 15.66 -0.99 -3.04
N LYS A 34 14.38 -1.30 -3.30
CA LYS A 34 13.33 -0.29 -3.49
C LYS A 34 12.61 0.02 -2.19
N VAL A 35 12.17 1.27 -2.06
CA VAL A 35 11.38 1.78 -0.94
C VAL A 35 9.97 2.06 -1.46
N LEU A 36 8.99 1.45 -0.81
CA LEU A 36 7.57 1.60 -1.10
C LEU A 36 6.93 2.56 -0.08
N ILE A 37 6.04 3.43 -0.55
CA ILE A 37 5.20 4.26 0.33
C ILE A 37 3.81 3.64 0.38
N ARG A 38 3.40 3.20 1.58
CA ARG A 38 2.01 2.85 1.85
C ARG A 38 1.29 4.06 2.41
N SER A 39 0.38 4.64 1.64
CA SER A 39 -0.43 5.79 2.03
C SER A 39 -1.84 5.70 1.44
N ARG A 40 -2.79 6.45 2.00
CA ARG A 40 -4.10 6.63 1.37
C ARG A 40 -3.91 7.34 0.03
N CYS A 41 -4.31 6.69 -1.05
CA CYS A 41 -4.31 7.30 -2.38
C CYS A 41 -5.58 8.13 -2.56
N HIS A 42 -5.47 9.31 -3.18
CA HIS A 42 -6.64 10.08 -3.56
C HIS A 42 -7.40 9.33 -4.65
N SER A 43 -8.62 8.89 -4.34
CA SER A 43 -9.50 8.24 -5.32
C SER A 43 -9.97 9.30 -6.33
N LYS A 44 -9.31 9.40 -7.48
CA LYS A 44 -9.94 10.00 -8.66
C LYS A 44 -10.89 8.97 -9.25
N GLY A 45 -12.13 8.89 -8.73
CA GLY A 45 -13.26 8.23 -9.39
C GLY A 45 -13.15 6.75 -9.76
N LYS A 46 -12.21 5.98 -9.20
CA LYS A 46 -12.21 4.51 -9.29
C LYS A 46 -11.90 3.92 -7.92
N THR A 47 -12.94 3.35 -7.32
CA THR A 47 -12.89 2.56 -6.09
C THR A 47 -12.01 1.34 -6.34
N MET A 48 -10.71 1.44 -6.04
CA MET A 48 -9.91 0.24 -5.78
C MET A 48 -10.38 -0.27 -4.42
N ALA A 49 -11.17 -1.33 -4.42
CA ALA A 49 -11.61 -2.00 -3.22
C ALA A 49 -10.38 -2.48 -2.43
N ASP A 50 -10.22 -1.98 -1.20
CA ASP A 50 -9.35 -2.61 -0.22
C ASP A 50 -9.82 -4.06 -0.01
N PRO A 51 -8.93 -5.08 -0.09
CA PRO A 51 -9.27 -6.39 0.42
C PRO A 51 -9.35 -6.29 1.96
N LYS A 52 -10.59 -6.37 2.44
CA LYS A 52 -11.10 -6.25 3.81
C LYS A 52 -10.23 -6.81 4.94
N SER A 53 -10.33 -6.15 6.10
CA SER A 53 -10.50 -6.77 7.42
C SER A 53 -11.28 -5.74 8.24
N ASP A 54 -12.61 -5.78 8.30
CA ASP A 54 -13.39 -6.67 9.16
C ASP A 54 -12.68 -6.92 10.50
N ARG A 55 -13.02 -6.09 11.49
CA ARG A 55 -12.86 -6.38 12.91
C ARG A 55 -14.28 -6.39 13.47
N SER A 56 -14.98 -7.52 13.30
CA SER A 56 -16.09 -7.86 14.18
C SER A 56 -15.50 -8.12 15.56
N ASN A 57 -15.56 -7.12 16.45
CA ASN A 57 -15.40 -7.36 17.87
C ASN A 57 -16.75 -7.85 18.38
N ASP A 58 -16.97 -9.17 18.26
CA ASP A 58 -17.97 -9.87 19.04
C ASP A 58 -17.40 -9.96 20.46
N GLU A 59 -17.78 -9.01 21.31
CA GLU A 59 -17.66 -9.17 22.76
C GLU A 59 -19.06 -9.44 23.28
N THR A 60 -19.41 -10.73 23.33
CA THR A 60 -20.49 -11.23 24.17
C THR A 60 -20.12 -10.94 25.63
N GLU A 61 -20.82 -10.00 26.27
CA GLU A 61 -20.69 -9.76 27.72
C GLU A 61 -21.10 -11.02 28.51
N PRO A 62 -20.35 -11.43 29.56
CA PRO A 62 -20.84 -12.41 30.50
C PRO A 62 -21.72 -11.70 31.53
N ASN A 63 -22.97 -12.16 31.60
CA ASN A 63 -24.01 -11.75 32.54
C ASN A 63 -23.59 -12.03 34.01
N PRO A 64 -23.77 -11.09 34.97
CA PRO A 64 -23.85 -11.39 36.40
C PRO A 64 -25.28 -11.77 36.84
#